data_AF-A0A850MNE7-F1
#
_entry.id   AF-A0A850MNE7-F1
#
_cell.length_a   1.000
_cell.length_b   1.000
_cell.length_c   1.000
_cell.angle_alpha   90.00
_cell.angle_beta   90.00
_cell.angle_gamma   90.00
#
_symmetry.space_group_name_H-M   'P 1'
#
loop_
_entity.id
_entity.type
_entity.pdbx_description
1 polymer ?
#
loop_
_entity_poly.entity_id
_entity_poly.type
_entity_poly.pdbx_seq_one_letter_code
_entity_poly.pdbx_strand_id
1 'polypeptide(L)'
;MSEEVSKAKERVLQRIEDRKRMLSTFIVCIAAAIISVLFLILIRIEVIDLQGTLGSVSRLLPGLIRVLLLVLFFVTLVIGVANIREYYVFKVSGWFDVIALLIITLLFAYFMFDFPTTIADTLATLGGCMLCIVYFYLVQD
;
A
#
# COMPACT_ATOMS: atom_id res chain seq x y z
N MET A 1 -1.83 -47.07 2.65
CA MET A 1 -0.95 -46.55 3.72
C MET A 1 0.21 -45.70 3.19
N SER A 2 1.04 -46.17 2.24
CA SER A 2 2.16 -45.37 1.68
C SER A 2 1.70 -44.09 0.95
N GLU A 3 0.67 -44.17 0.10
CA GLU A 3 0.18 -43.01 -0.68
C GLU A 3 -0.51 -41.93 0.17
N GLU A 4 -1.23 -42.31 1.24
CA GLU A 4 -1.89 -41.34 2.12
C GLU A 4 -0.88 -40.53 2.93
N VAL A 5 0.20 -41.18 3.39
CA VAL A 5 1.32 -40.51 4.07
C VAL A 5 2.07 -39.59 3.10
N SER A 6 2.25 -40.01 1.84
CA SER A 6 2.84 -39.16 0.79
C SER A 6 2.00 -37.91 0.52
N LYS A 7 0.68 -38.07 0.30
CA LYS A 7 -0.24 -36.95 0.08
C LYS A 7 -0.40 -36.04 1.31
N ALA A 8 -0.25 -36.58 2.52
CA ALA A 8 -0.26 -35.77 3.74
C ALA A 8 1.02 -34.92 3.84
N LYS A 9 2.18 -35.52 3.53
CA LYS A 9 3.48 -34.83 3.54
C LYS A 9 3.54 -33.72 2.47
N GLU A 10 3.01 -33.98 1.27
CA GLU A 10 2.89 -32.99 0.20
C GLU A 10 2.02 -31.79 0.60
N ARG A 11 0.86 -32.05 1.23
CA ARG A 11 -0.01 -30.99 1.75
C ARG A 11 0.65 -30.15 2.85
N VAL A 12 1.48 -30.76 3.69
CA VAL A 12 2.24 -30.04 4.72
C VAL A 12 3.35 -29.20 4.10
N LEU A 13 4.07 -29.73 3.11
CA LEU A 13 5.11 -29.01 2.38
C LEU A 13 4.55 -27.79 1.64
N GLN A 14 3.43 -27.94 0.91
CA GLN A 14 2.75 -26.83 0.25
C GLN A 14 2.34 -25.75 1.24
N ARG A 15 1.73 -26.11 2.37
CA ARG A 15 1.35 -25.14 3.42
C ARG A 15 2.54 -24.37 4.00
N ILE A 16 3.71 -25.00 4.12
CA ILE A 16 4.93 -24.34 4.60
C ILE A 16 5.46 -23.36 3.55
N GLU A 17 5.44 -23.77 2.28
CA GLU A 17 5.91 -22.94 1.16
C GLU A 17 5.01 -21.72 0.94
N ASP A 18 3.69 -21.91 0.99
CA ASP A 18 2.69 -20.83 0.93
C ASP A 18 2.87 -19.83 2.07
N ARG A 19 3.06 -20.32 3.31
CA ARG A 19 3.34 -19.47 4.47
C ARG A 19 4.62 -18.66 4.31
N LYS A 20 5.68 -19.27 3.77
CA LYS A 20 6.95 -18.57 3.49
C LYS A 20 6.76 -17.50 2.42
N ARG A 21 5.96 -17.78 1.38
CA ARG A 21 5.65 -16.82 0.32
C ARG A 21 4.84 -15.64 0.86
N MET A 22 3.78 -15.87 1.65
CA MET A 22 2.99 -14.81 2.29
C MET A 22 3.87 -13.92 3.18
N LEU A 23 4.75 -14.53 4.00
CA LEU A 23 5.64 -13.79 4.88
C LEU A 23 6.67 -12.95 4.09
N SER A 24 7.20 -13.49 3.00
CA SER A 24 8.06 -12.74 2.08
C SER A 24 7.33 -11.55 1.44
N THR A 25 6.11 -11.76 0.93
CA THR A 25 5.27 -10.69 0.37
C THR A 25 5.00 -9.61 1.39
N PHE A 26 4.70 -9.99 2.63
CA PHE A 26 4.48 -9.06 3.73
C PHE A 26 5.72 -8.22 4.04
N ILE A 27 6.91 -8.83 4.13
CA ILE A 27 8.17 -8.11 4.34
C ILE A 27 8.43 -7.12 3.21
N VAL A 28 8.23 -7.54 1.95
CA VAL A 28 8.39 -6.66 0.78
C VAL A 28 7.40 -5.49 0.84
N CYS A 29 6.16 -5.72 1.26
CA CYS A 29 5.16 -4.67 1.40
C CYS A 29 5.53 -3.65 2.48
N ILE A 30 6.01 -4.10 3.64
CA ILE A 30 6.51 -3.21 4.69
C ILE A 30 7.71 -2.40 4.19
N ALA A 31 8.69 -3.07 3.56
CA ALA A 31 9.88 -2.40 3.06
C ALA A 31 9.52 -1.32 2.02
N ALA A 32 8.62 -1.64 1.08
CA ALA A 32 8.13 -0.69 0.09
C ALA A 32 7.31 0.46 0.72
N ALA A 33 6.52 0.20 1.76
CA ALA A 33 5.83 1.25 2.52
C ALA A 33 6.83 2.20 3.21
N ILE A 34 7.87 1.66 3.86
CA ILE A 34 8.94 2.47 4.48
C ILE A 34 9.68 3.31 3.44
N ILE A 35 10.07 2.70 2.30
CA ILE A 35 10.74 3.42 1.21
C ILE A 35 9.86 4.55 0.67
N SER A 36 8.56 4.29 0.48
CA SER A 36 7.60 5.30 0.02
C SER A 36 7.52 6.49 0.99
N VAL A 37 7.51 6.22 2.30
CA VAL A 37 7.54 7.28 3.33
C VAL A 37 8.85 8.07 3.30
N LEU A 38 10.00 7.39 3.20
CA LEU A 38 11.31 8.06 3.11
C LEU A 38 11.39 8.96 1.87
N PHE A 39 10.89 8.48 0.74
CA PHE A 39 10.86 9.24 -0.51
C PHE A 39 9.94 10.45 -0.42
N LEU A 40 8.77 10.31 0.22
CA LEU A 40 7.87 11.43 0.49
C LEU A 40 8.51 12.49 1.41
N ILE A 41 9.29 12.09 2.40
CA ILE A 41 10.05 13.01 3.28
C ILE A 41 11.12 13.75 2.48
N LEU A 42 11.89 13.04 1.64
CA LEU A 42 12.90 13.66 0.78
C LEU A 42 12.29 14.69 -0.16
N ILE A 43 11.18 14.34 -0.83
CA ILE A 43 10.45 15.27 -1.69
C ILE A 43 9.96 16.48 -0.89
N ARG A 44 9.47 16.30 0.34
CA ARG A 44 9.06 17.44 1.18
C ARG A 44 10.21 18.41 1.39
N ILE A 45 11.41 17.90 1.70
CA ILE A 45 12.62 18.70 1.92
C ILE A 45 13.05 19.40 0.63
N GLU A 46 13.15 18.67 -0.48
CA GLU A 46 13.57 19.23 -1.78
C GLU A 46 12.56 20.24 -2.33
N VAL A 47 11.25 20.02 -2.18
CA VAL A 47 10.22 20.97 -2.63
C VAL A 47 10.27 22.27 -1.85
N ILE A 48 10.62 22.25 -0.56
CA ILE A 48 10.84 23.47 0.23
C ILE A 48 12.01 24.28 -0.35
N ASP A 49 13.07 23.62 -0.81
CA ASP A 49 14.27 24.26 -1.37
C ASP A 49 14.06 24.74 -2.83
N LEU A 50 13.34 23.95 -3.63
CA LEU A 50 13.01 24.25 -5.04
C LEU A 50 12.00 25.38 -5.20
N GLN A 51 11.03 25.53 -4.28
CA GLN A 51 10.09 26.65 -4.31
C GLN A 51 10.77 28.01 -4.13
N GLY A 52 11.95 28.06 -3.50
CA GLY A 52 12.79 29.26 -3.42
C GLY A 52 13.52 29.61 -4.71
N THR A 53 13.73 28.65 -5.62
CA THR A 53 14.73 28.79 -6.70
C THR A 53 14.14 28.74 -8.11
N LEU A 54 13.01 28.04 -8.31
CA LEU A 54 12.41 27.82 -9.64
C LEU A 54 10.93 28.21 -9.64
N GLY A 55 10.60 29.29 -10.36
CA GLY A 55 9.25 29.80 -10.51
C GLY A 55 8.23 28.82 -11.11
N SER A 56 6.96 29.27 -11.10
CA SER A 56 5.65 28.61 -11.34
C SER A 56 5.50 27.36 -12.25
N VAL A 57 6.47 27.00 -13.09
CA VAL A 57 6.40 25.82 -13.99
C VAL A 57 6.60 24.50 -13.22
N SER A 58 7.21 24.53 -12.03
CA SER A 58 7.52 23.33 -11.24
C SER A 58 6.41 22.86 -10.28
N ARG A 59 5.24 23.51 -10.20
CA ARG A 59 4.25 23.21 -9.13
C ARG A 59 3.47 21.91 -9.30
N LEU A 60 3.28 21.42 -10.53
CA LEU A 60 2.47 20.22 -10.80
C LEU A 60 3.23 18.91 -10.56
N LEU A 61 4.53 18.88 -10.83
CA LEU A 61 5.35 17.67 -10.74
C LEU A 61 5.43 17.12 -9.29
N PRO A 62 5.64 17.96 -8.24
CA PRO A 62 5.62 17.51 -6.86
C PRO A 62 4.27 16.98 -6.40
N GLY A 63 3.17 17.59 -6.86
CA GLY A 63 1.80 17.16 -6.54
C GLY A 63 1.51 15.77 -7.09
N LEU A 64 1.84 15.55 -8.37
CA LEU A 64 1.65 14.25 -9.03
C LEU A 64 2.47 13.14 -8.36
N ILE A 65 3.76 13.38 -8.08
CA ILE A 65 4.62 12.37 -7.43
C ILE A 65 4.11 12.07 -6.02
N ARG A 66 3.65 13.08 -5.28
CA ARG A 66 3.05 12.90 -3.95
C ARG A 66 1.80 12.03 -4.00
N VAL A 67 0.89 12.28 -4.95
CA VAL A 67 -0.32 11.45 -5.16
C VAL A 67 0.07 10.01 -5.49
N LEU A 68 0.99 9.79 -6.42
CA LEU A 68 1.44 8.45 -6.82
C LEU A 68 2.03 7.67 -5.63
N LEU A 69 2.86 8.32 -4.81
CA LEU A 69 3.47 7.68 -3.64
C LEU A 69 2.45 7.41 -2.52
N LEU A 70 1.45 8.28 -2.34
CA LEU A 70 0.37 8.04 -1.37
C LEU A 70 -0.52 6.87 -1.80
N VAL A 71 -0.86 6.79 -3.08
CA VAL A 71 -1.60 5.64 -3.64
C VAL A 71 -0.76 4.37 -3.50
N LEU A 72 0.53 4.43 -3.83
CA LEU A 72 1.44 3.29 -3.67
C LEU A 72 1.51 2.82 -2.21
N PHE A 73 1.66 3.74 -1.26
CA PHE A 73 1.67 3.45 0.17
C PHE A 73 0.37 2.81 0.64
N PHE A 74 -0.79 3.34 0.21
CA PHE A 74 -2.09 2.75 0.49
C PHE A 74 -2.16 1.30 -0.04
N VAL A 75 -1.75 1.08 -1.29
CA VAL A 75 -1.76 -0.24 -1.92
C VAL A 75 -0.88 -1.24 -1.16
N THR A 76 0.34 -0.86 -0.77
CA THR A 76 1.21 -1.75 0.01
C THR A 76 0.63 -2.08 1.37
N LEU A 77 -0.03 -1.13 2.04
CA LEU A 77 -0.71 -1.41 3.30
C LEU A 77 -1.89 -2.37 3.11
N VAL A 78 -2.71 -2.17 2.07
CA VAL A 78 -3.83 -3.07 1.76
C VAL A 78 -3.33 -4.49 1.48
N ILE A 79 -2.28 -4.64 0.66
CA ILE A 79 -1.66 -5.95 0.40
C ILE A 79 -1.10 -6.57 1.68
N GLY A 80 -0.39 -5.78 2.48
CA GLY A 80 0.21 -6.24 3.73
C GLY A 80 -0.84 -6.76 4.71
N VAL A 81 -1.92 -6.01 4.91
CA VAL A 81 -3.03 -6.41 5.79
C VAL A 81 -3.78 -7.63 5.24
N ALA A 82 -4.03 -7.69 3.92
CA ALA A 82 -4.64 -8.86 3.30
C ALA A 82 -3.82 -10.14 3.56
N ASN A 83 -2.49 -10.08 3.36
CA ASN A 83 -1.59 -11.21 3.63
C ASN A 83 -1.53 -11.58 5.12
N ILE A 84 -1.49 -10.61 6.05
CA ILE A 84 -1.56 -10.88 7.49
C ILE A 84 -2.86 -11.60 7.82
N ARG A 85 -3.99 -11.09 7.34
CA ARG A 85 -5.31 -11.60 7.69
C ARG A 85 -5.53 -13.01 7.16
N GLU A 86 -5.05 -13.29 5.95
CA GLU A 86 -5.01 -14.64 5.39
C GLU A 86 -4.13 -15.57 6.23
N TYR A 87 -2.95 -15.10 6.66
CA TYR A 87 -2.02 -15.89 7.47
C TYR A 87 -2.54 -16.22 8.88
N TYR A 88 -3.20 -15.27 9.56
CA TYR A 88 -3.61 -15.41 10.97
C TYR A 88 -5.07 -15.81 11.17
N VAL A 89 -5.98 -15.33 10.32
CA VAL A 89 -7.43 -15.41 10.56
C VAL A 89 -8.15 -16.31 9.56
N PHE A 90 -7.47 -16.74 8.47
CA PHE A 90 -8.08 -17.50 7.36
C PHE A 90 -9.39 -16.86 6.84
N LYS A 91 -9.46 -15.52 6.88
CA LYS A 91 -10.60 -14.75 6.39
C LYS A 91 -10.14 -13.70 5.39
N VAL A 92 -10.93 -13.50 4.35
CA VAL A 92 -10.76 -12.43 3.36
C VAL A 92 -10.84 -11.07 4.07
N SER A 93 -10.01 -10.12 3.61
CA SER A 93 -10.04 -8.75 4.11
C SER A 93 -11.38 -8.09 3.81
N GLY A 94 -12.12 -7.70 4.84
CA GLY A 94 -13.41 -7.03 4.69
C GLY A 94 -13.28 -5.55 4.40
N TRP A 95 -14.36 -4.93 3.88
CA TRP A 95 -14.47 -3.48 3.62
C TRP A 95 -13.99 -2.59 4.76
N PHE A 96 -14.21 -3.02 6.01
CA PHE A 96 -13.83 -2.25 7.18
C PHE A 96 -12.31 -2.02 7.28
N ASP A 97 -11.49 -3.03 6.95
CA ASP A 97 -10.03 -2.91 6.99
C ASP A 97 -9.54 -1.93 5.93
N VAL A 98 -10.13 -2.01 4.73
CA VAL A 98 -9.79 -1.14 3.60
C VAL A 98 -10.15 0.32 3.91
N ILE A 99 -11.34 0.56 4.45
CA ILE A 99 -11.78 1.91 4.85
C ILE A 99 -10.90 2.45 5.99
N ALA A 100 -10.59 1.62 7.00
CA ALA A 100 -9.72 2.01 8.09
C ALA A 100 -8.31 2.37 7.58
N LEU A 101 -7.73 1.58 6.67
CA LEU A 101 -6.44 1.87 6.04
C LEU A 101 -6.47 3.14 5.19
N LEU A 102 -7.59 3.41 4.51
CA LEU A 102 -7.75 4.64 3.73
C LEU A 102 -7.76 5.85 4.66
N ILE A 103 -8.50 5.80 5.77
CA ILE A 103 -8.52 6.86 6.78
C ILE A 103 -7.13 7.07 7.38
N ILE A 104 -6.43 5.99 7.76
CA ILE A 104 -5.07 6.07 8.31
C ILE A 104 -4.11 6.71 7.30
N THR A 105 -4.21 6.34 6.02
CA THR A 105 -3.36 6.89 4.96
C THR A 105 -3.62 8.37 4.75
N LEU A 106 -4.90 8.78 4.75
CA LEU A 106 -5.28 10.19 4.61
C LEU A 106 -4.86 11.02 5.83
N LEU A 107 -5.03 10.50 7.05
CA LEU A 107 -4.58 11.16 8.28
C LEU A 107 -3.06 11.30 8.29
N PHE A 108 -2.33 10.24 7.93
CA PHE A 108 -0.88 10.29 7.79
C PHE A 108 -0.45 11.35 6.77
N ALA A 109 -1.11 11.38 5.60
CA ALA A 109 -0.84 12.37 4.57
C ALA A 109 -1.08 13.81 5.05
N TYR A 110 -2.16 14.03 5.81
CA TYR A 110 -2.52 15.31 6.39
C TYR A 110 -1.46 15.80 7.37
N PHE A 111 -1.07 14.98 8.36
CA PHE A 111 -0.13 15.40 9.40
C PHE A 111 1.31 15.54 8.90
N MET A 112 1.73 14.72 7.92
CA MET A 112 3.13 14.69 7.47
C MET A 112 3.43 15.63 6.30
N PHE A 113 2.45 15.85 5.41
CA PHE A 113 2.70 16.47 4.11
C PHE A 113 1.74 17.63 3.80
N ASP A 114 0.95 18.08 4.77
CA ASP A 114 -0.08 19.12 4.60
C ASP A 114 -1.05 18.77 3.44
N PHE A 115 -1.37 17.48 3.32
CA PHE A 115 -2.32 16.99 2.32
C PHE A 115 -3.76 17.12 2.84
N PRO A 116 -4.72 17.61 2.05
CA PRO A 116 -4.59 17.96 0.63
C PRO A 116 -4.10 19.38 0.39
N THR A 117 -3.19 19.52 -0.60
CA THR A 117 -2.70 20.81 -1.08
C THR A 117 -3.68 21.48 -2.06
N THR A 118 -4.39 20.68 -2.86
CA THR A 118 -5.47 21.14 -3.74
C THR A 118 -6.60 20.11 -3.81
N ILE A 119 -7.77 20.55 -4.28
CA ILE A 119 -8.92 19.65 -4.53
C ILE A 119 -8.56 18.57 -5.56
N ALA A 120 -7.75 18.91 -6.57
CA ALA A 120 -7.29 17.98 -7.59
C ALA A 120 -6.45 16.83 -7.00
N ASP A 121 -5.56 17.12 -6.04
CA ASP A 121 -4.73 16.12 -5.37
C ASP A 121 -5.58 15.14 -4.53
N THR A 122 -6.67 15.66 -3.94
CA THR A 122 -7.63 14.86 -3.18
C THR A 122 -8.37 13.89 -4.08
N LEU A 123 -8.92 14.39 -5.19
CA LEU A 123 -9.67 13.57 -6.15
C LEU A 123 -8.77 12.52 -6.81
N ALA A 124 -7.53 12.88 -7.15
CA ALA A 124 -6.58 11.96 -7.75
C ALA A 124 -6.16 10.84 -6.78
N THR A 125 -5.89 11.18 -5.51
CA THR A 125 -5.56 10.18 -4.47
C THR A 125 -6.74 9.25 -4.20
N LEU A 126 -7.95 9.80 -4.01
CA LEU A 126 -9.16 9.00 -3.79
C LEU A 126 -9.47 8.11 -5.00
N GLY A 127 -9.35 8.64 -6.22
CA GLY A 127 -9.54 7.88 -7.46
C GLY A 127 -8.53 6.74 -7.59
N GLY A 128 -7.25 7.01 -7.32
CA GLY A 128 -6.19 5.99 -7.32
C GLY A 128 -6.44 4.89 -6.28
N CYS A 129 -6.76 5.27 -5.04
CA CYS A 129 -7.11 4.31 -4.00
C CYS A 129 -8.36 3.48 -4.37
N MET A 130 -9.40 4.11 -4.92
CA MET A 130 -10.63 3.43 -5.33
C MET A 130 -10.37 2.40 -6.44
N LEU A 131 -9.58 2.75 -7.46
CA LEU A 131 -9.18 1.81 -8.53
C LEU A 131 -8.46 0.58 -7.96
N CYS A 132 -7.58 0.79 -6.98
CA CYS A 132 -6.88 -0.31 -6.33
C CYS A 132 -7.83 -1.19 -5.51
N ILE A 133 -8.80 -0.60 -4.80
CA ILE A 133 -9.82 -1.36 -4.06
C ILE A 133 -10.64 -2.22 -5.03
N VAL A 134 -11.09 -1.64 -6.16
CA VAL A 134 -11.83 -2.38 -7.19
C VAL A 134 -11.00 -3.53 -7.75
N TYR A 135 -9.72 -3.30 -8.04
CA TYR A 135 -8.82 -4.36 -8.50
C TYR A 135 -8.68 -5.49 -7.48
N PHE A 136 -8.49 -5.16 -6.19
CA PHE A 136 -8.41 -6.19 -5.13
C PHE A 136 -9.69 -7.02 -5.05
N TYR A 137 -10.86 -6.39 -5.21
CA TYR A 137 -12.14 -7.10 -5.24
C TYR A 137 -12.23 -8.05 -6.44
N LEU A 138 -11.88 -7.59 -7.64
CA LEU A 138 -11.93 -8.41 -8.85
C LEU A 138 -10.98 -9.62 -8.82
N VAL A 139 -9.90 -9.56 -8.03
CA VAL A 139 -8.91 -10.65 -7.89
C VAL A 139 -9.24 -11.59 -6.72
N GLN A 140 -10.06 -11.15 -5.77
CA GLN A 140 -10.47 -11.95 -4.61
C GLN A 140 -11.67 -12.87 -4.88
N ASP A 141 -12.43 -12.62 -5.95
CA ASP A 141 -13.47 -13.52 -6.49
C ASP A 141 -12.85 -14.60 -7.41
#